data_AF-A0A2M8BLD8-F1
#
_entry.id   AF-A0A2M8BLD8-F1
#
_cell.length_a   1.000
_cell.length_b   1.000
_cell.length_c   1.000
_cell.angle_alpha   90.00
_cell.angle_beta   90.00
_cell.angle_gamma   90.00
#
_symmetry.space_group_name_H-M   'P 1'
#
loop_
_entity.id
_entity.type
_entity.pdbx_description
1 polymer ?
#
loop_
_entity_poly.entity_id
_entity_poly.type
_entity_poly.pdbx_seq_one_letter_code
_entity_poly.pdbx_strand_id
1 'polypeptide(L)'
;MVSLFERRSLPGTEMLRAERRRVWQGRAIALALLVVSSAITTSAAAQGTHFIAEGTFGVSMPLGIETDQVGMSIGATAGFGGKVPGSLLRMYALAQFNGSQFSILREDLALERTLMELSGGGRVLFPLTSNLRLYADALLGLSWLTSEERSMSGRPVFVEDVEPRMSFTSALGIQFRPLIFLSVGAKTSFLFLLDDSYLPAEDISGCLNILGSVTLHF
;
A
#
# COMPACT_ATOMS: atom_id res chain seq x y z
N MET A 1 2.15 60.34 -5.56
CA MET A 1 0.71 60.22 -5.25
C MET A 1 0.08 59.32 -6.32
N VAL A 2 -0.15 58.04 -6.01
CA VAL A 2 -0.81 57.08 -6.91
C VAL A 2 -2.07 56.63 -6.21
N SER A 3 -3.22 56.95 -6.78
CA SER A 3 -4.53 56.61 -6.20
C SER A 3 -4.80 55.11 -6.34
N LEU A 4 -4.97 54.43 -5.21
CA LEU A 4 -5.53 53.09 -5.11
C LEU A 4 -6.98 53.11 -5.62
N PHE A 5 -7.19 52.65 -6.85
CA PHE A 5 -8.52 52.32 -7.36
C PHE A 5 -8.91 50.94 -6.85
N GLU A 6 -9.73 50.93 -5.81
CA GLU A 6 -10.32 49.74 -5.22
C GLU A 6 -11.38 49.17 -6.19
N ARG A 7 -11.02 48.15 -6.97
CA ARG A 7 -11.98 47.44 -7.84
C ARG A 7 -12.92 46.61 -6.97
N ARG A 8 -14.10 47.14 -6.65
CA ARG A 8 -15.22 46.35 -6.13
C ARG A 8 -15.70 45.39 -7.21
N SER A 9 -15.52 44.08 -7.00
CA SER A 9 -16.06 43.03 -7.86
C SER A 9 -17.57 43.00 -7.74
N LEU A 10 -18.26 42.94 -8.88
CA LEU A 10 -19.72 42.84 -8.92
C LEU A 10 -20.13 41.43 -8.45
N PRO A 11 -21.08 41.30 -7.49
CA PRO A 11 -21.41 40.04 -6.81
C PRO A 11 -21.92 38.92 -7.73
N GLY A 12 -22.35 39.23 -8.96
CA GLY A 12 -22.77 38.22 -9.94
C GLY A 12 -21.64 37.46 -10.63
N THR A 13 -20.39 37.97 -10.58
CA THR A 13 -19.27 37.37 -11.33
C THR A 13 -18.65 36.15 -10.64
N GLU A 14 -18.79 36.00 -9.33
CA GLU A 14 -18.26 34.85 -8.60
C GLU A 14 -19.12 33.60 -8.76
N MET A 15 -20.44 33.75 -8.79
CA MET A 15 -21.38 32.63 -8.97
C MET A 15 -21.19 31.97 -10.35
N LEU A 16 -21.04 32.76 -11.42
CA LEU A 16 -20.78 32.26 -12.78
C LEU A 16 -19.42 31.54 -12.90
N ARG A 17 -18.42 31.91 -12.08
CA ARG A 17 -17.11 31.22 -12.06
C ARG A 17 -17.20 29.88 -11.33
N ALA A 18 -17.95 29.80 -10.23
CA ALA A 18 -18.14 28.55 -9.50
C ALA A 18 -18.90 27.50 -10.33
N GLU A 19 -19.94 27.93 -11.06
CA GLU A 19 -20.75 27.04 -11.89
C GLU A 19 -19.98 26.51 -13.11
N ARG A 20 -19.19 27.37 -13.78
CA ARG A 20 -18.27 26.92 -14.84
C ARG A 20 -17.28 25.87 -14.31
N ARG A 21 -16.66 26.06 -13.14
CA ARG A 21 -15.71 25.07 -12.59
C ARG A 21 -16.33 23.68 -12.40
N ARG A 22 -17.59 23.59 -11.93
CA ARG A 22 -18.28 22.29 -11.77
C ARG A 22 -18.52 21.58 -13.10
N VAL A 23 -18.94 22.32 -14.14
CA VAL A 23 -19.18 21.74 -15.48
C VAL A 23 -17.88 21.23 -16.11
N TRP A 24 -16.76 21.93 -15.91
CA TRP A 24 -15.46 21.50 -16.40
C TRP A 24 -14.92 20.27 -15.64
N GLN A 25 -15.10 20.21 -14.32
CA GLN A 25 -14.71 19.03 -13.52
C GLN A 25 -15.50 17.78 -13.91
N GLY A 26 -16.82 17.89 -14.11
CA GLY A 26 -17.65 16.76 -14.54
C GLY A 26 -17.29 16.25 -15.94
N ARG A 27 -17.01 17.15 -16.89
CA ARG A 27 -16.58 16.78 -18.25
C ARG A 27 -15.20 16.15 -18.29
N ALA A 28 -14.26 16.60 -17.47
CA ALA A 28 -12.92 16.01 -17.39
C ALA A 28 -12.97 14.56 -16.85
N ILE A 29 -13.79 14.30 -15.83
CA ILE A 29 -13.98 12.95 -15.26
C ILE A 29 -14.64 12.03 -16.30
N ALA A 30 -15.68 12.50 -17.00
CA ALA A 30 -16.35 11.72 -18.04
C ALA A 30 -15.42 11.39 -19.22
N LEU A 31 -14.57 12.33 -19.64
CA LEU A 31 -13.61 12.10 -20.72
C LEU A 31 -12.51 11.12 -20.31
N ALA A 32 -12.02 11.20 -19.06
CA ALA A 32 -11.06 10.25 -18.52
C ALA A 32 -11.63 8.82 -18.47
N LEU A 33 -12.89 8.66 -18.06
CA LEU A 33 -13.59 7.37 -18.08
C LEU A 33 -13.74 6.81 -19.51
N LEU A 34 -14.05 7.66 -20.49
CA LEU A 34 -14.22 7.25 -21.89
C LEU A 34 -12.90 6.82 -22.55
N VAL A 35 -11.80 7.51 -22.27
CA VAL A 35 -10.47 7.14 -22.79
C VAL A 35 -10.01 5.81 -22.19
N VAL A 36 -10.25 5.58 -20.89
CA VAL A 36 -10.00 4.28 -20.24
C VAL A 36 -10.83 3.15 -20.85
N SER A 37 -12.06 3.47 -21.30
CA SER A 37 -12.96 2.48 -21.91
C SER A 37 -12.50 2.04 -23.30
N SER A 38 -11.95 2.97 -24.11
CA SER A 38 -11.53 2.68 -25.49
C SER A 38 -10.21 1.92 -25.65
N ALA A 39 -9.39 1.85 -24.58
CA ALA A 39 -8.10 1.15 -24.62
C ALA A 39 -8.23 -0.36 -24.33
N ILE A 40 -9.44 -0.88 -24.12
CA ILE A 40 -9.70 -2.31 -23.89
C ILE A 40 -9.74 -3.05 -25.24
N THR A 41 -8.68 -2.93 -26.03
CA THR A 41 -8.41 -3.90 -27.09
C THR A 41 -8.12 -5.23 -26.42
N THR A 42 -9.07 -6.15 -26.57
CA THR A 42 -9.07 -7.52 -26.05
C THR A 42 -7.87 -8.30 -26.56
N SER A 43 -6.75 -8.20 -25.82
CA SER A 43 -5.81 -9.30 -25.76
C SER A 43 -6.58 -10.48 -25.19
N ALA A 44 -6.90 -11.45 -26.06
CA ALA A 44 -7.32 -12.79 -25.67
C ALA A 44 -6.14 -13.46 -24.93
N ALA A 45 -5.84 -12.96 -23.74
CA ALA A 45 -4.81 -13.50 -22.88
C ALA A 45 -5.30 -14.86 -22.40
N ALA A 46 -4.49 -15.88 -22.70
CA ALA A 46 -4.73 -17.29 -22.44
C ALA A 46 -5.42 -17.51 -21.09
N GLN A 47 -6.57 -18.20 -21.12
CA GLN A 47 -7.11 -18.83 -19.92
C GLN A 47 -6.10 -19.85 -19.41
N GLY A 48 -5.81 -19.83 -18.12
CA GLY A 48 -4.83 -20.71 -17.52
C GLY A 48 -4.57 -20.37 -16.06
N THR A 49 -4.00 -21.34 -15.36
CA THR A 49 -3.41 -21.14 -14.03
C THR A 49 -2.03 -20.51 -14.22
N HIS A 50 -1.74 -19.50 -13.42
CA HIS A 50 -0.47 -18.78 -13.38
C HIS A 50 0.06 -18.81 -11.95
N PHE A 51 1.36 -18.96 -11.82
CA PHE A 51 2.08 -18.82 -10.58
C PHE A 51 2.79 -17.47 -10.54
N ILE A 52 2.88 -16.89 -9.35
CA ILE A 52 3.64 -15.68 -9.11
C ILE A 52 4.62 -15.88 -7.97
N ALA A 53 5.79 -15.28 -8.12
CA ALA A 53 6.75 -15.06 -7.05
C ALA A 53 7.18 -13.59 -7.10
N GLU A 54 7.02 -12.87 -5.99
CA GLU A 54 7.30 -11.44 -5.87
C GLU A 54 8.24 -11.20 -4.70
N GLY A 55 9.33 -10.46 -4.95
CA GLY A 55 10.16 -9.87 -3.90
C GLY A 55 9.83 -8.40 -3.76
N THR A 56 9.75 -7.92 -2.52
CA THR A 56 9.49 -6.51 -2.20
C THR A 56 10.53 -5.93 -1.26
N PHE A 57 10.86 -4.66 -1.45
CA PHE A 57 11.75 -3.90 -0.58
C PHE A 57 11.29 -2.45 -0.52
N GLY A 58 11.52 -1.77 0.60
CA GLY A 58 11.20 -0.36 0.71
C GLY A 58 11.23 0.15 2.14
N VAL A 59 10.32 1.05 2.43
CA VAL A 59 10.27 1.76 3.71
C VAL A 59 8.99 1.42 4.47
N SER A 60 9.10 1.50 5.80
CA SER A 60 8.05 1.16 6.78
C SER A 60 7.86 2.35 7.72
N MET A 61 6.61 2.71 8.02
CA MET A 61 6.27 3.77 8.95
C MET A 61 5.26 3.22 9.97
N PRO A 62 5.56 3.21 11.27
CA PRO A 62 4.60 2.76 12.28
C PRO A 62 3.37 3.68 12.29
N LEU A 63 2.18 3.09 12.46
CA LEU A 63 0.93 3.83 12.60
C LEU A 63 0.51 3.88 14.07
N GLY A 64 -0.14 4.98 14.46
CA GLY A 64 -0.63 5.20 15.84
C GLY A 64 0.36 5.90 16.77
N ILE A 65 1.58 6.18 16.31
CA ILE A 65 2.61 6.87 17.10
C ILE A 65 3.09 8.11 16.32
N GLU A 66 3.21 9.25 17.01
CA GLU A 66 3.83 10.45 16.45
C GLU A 66 5.35 10.25 16.37
N THR A 67 5.84 9.78 15.22
CA THR A 67 7.28 9.62 14.97
C THR A 67 7.63 9.96 13.53
N ASP A 68 8.75 10.67 13.36
CA ASP A 68 9.35 10.95 12.04
C ASP A 68 10.27 9.80 11.58
N GLN A 69 10.37 8.72 12.37
CA GLN A 69 11.30 7.65 12.11
C GLN A 69 10.76 6.66 11.08
N VAL A 70 11.49 6.57 9.97
CA VAL A 70 11.21 5.66 8.86
C VAL A 70 12.11 4.44 8.99
N GLY A 71 11.48 3.27 8.92
CA GLY A 71 12.14 1.98 8.91
C GLY A 71 12.37 1.40 7.52
N MET A 72 13.00 0.24 7.48
CA MET A 72 13.13 -0.57 6.28
C MET A 72 12.12 -1.71 6.29
N SER A 73 11.69 -2.14 5.10
CA SER A 73 10.80 -3.30 4.93
C SER A 73 11.30 -4.18 3.79
N ILE A 74 11.27 -5.49 4.00
CA ILE A 74 11.57 -6.52 3.01
C ILE A 74 10.46 -7.57 3.04
N GLY A 75 10.13 -8.13 1.88
CA GLY A 75 9.09 -9.14 1.82
C GLY A 75 9.22 -10.07 0.62
N ALA A 76 8.55 -11.20 0.74
CA ALA A 76 8.38 -12.18 -0.32
C ALA A 76 6.90 -12.57 -0.39
N THR A 77 6.39 -12.75 -1.60
CA THR A 77 5.01 -13.19 -1.84
C THR A 77 5.03 -14.28 -2.90
N ALA A 78 4.35 -15.38 -2.63
CA ALA A 78 4.08 -16.43 -3.60
C ALA A 78 2.57 -16.57 -3.78
N GLY A 79 2.15 -16.98 -4.96
CA GLY A 79 0.73 -17.18 -5.20
C GLY A 79 0.44 -17.96 -6.47
N PHE A 80 -0.81 -18.41 -6.57
CA PHE A 80 -1.33 -19.05 -7.76
C PHE A 80 -2.73 -18.52 -8.05
N GLY A 81 -3.09 -18.47 -9.32
CA GLY A 81 -4.33 -17.85 -9.72
C GLY A 81 -4.51 -17.83 -11.22
N GLY A 82 -5.38 -16.97 -11.71
CA GLY A 82 -5.61 -16.87 -13.14
C GLY A 82 -6.70 -15.89 -13.52
N LYS A 83 -7.09 -15.96 -14.79
CA LYS A 83 -8.19 -15.16 -15.32
C LYS A 83 -9.50 -15.91 -15.10
N VAL A 84 -10.48 -15.25 -14.48
CA VAL A 84 -11.81 -15.83 -14.32
C VAL A 84 -12.56 -15.79 -15.65
N PRO A 85 -13.21 -16.89 -16.08
CA PRO A 85 -14.01 -16.91 -17.31
C PRO A 85 -15.03 -15.77 -17.33
N GLY A 86 -15.08 -15.02 -18.44
CA GLY A 86 -15.98 -13.87 -18.59
C GLY A 86 -15.56 -12.60 -17.83
N SER A 87 -14.48 -12.63 -17.04
CA SER A 87 -13.96 -11.46 -16.32
C SER A 87 -12.73 -10.86 -17.01
N LEU A 88 -12.59 -9.54 -16.90
CA LEU A 88 -11.35 -8.83 -17.25
C LEU A 88 -10.29 -8.95 -16.14
N LEU A 89 -10.70 -9.32 -14.94
CA LEU A 89 -9.85 -9.38 -13.76
C LEU A 89 -9.08 -10.70 -13.68
N ARG A 90 -7.88 -10.63 -13.12
CA ARG A 90 -7.18 -11.82 -12.62
C ARG A 90 -7.25 -11.85 -11.12
N MET A 91 -7.42 -13.05 -10.56
CA MET A 91 -7.45 -13.28 -9.12
C MET A 91 -6.38 -14.30 -8.74
N TYR A 92 -5.70 -14.05 -7.63
CA TYR A 92 -4.64 -14.91 -7.09
C TYR A 92 -4.89 -15.18 -5.62
N ALA A 93 -4.70 -16.43 -5.21
CA ALA A 93 -4.50 -16.79 -3.81
C ALA A 93 -3.03 -16.57 -3.47
N LEU A 94 -2.76 -15.90 -2.35
CA LEU A 94 -1.43 -15.46 -1.94
C LEU A 94 -1.02 -16.05 -0.60
N ALA A 95 0.29 -16.27 -0.46
CA ALA A 95 1.01 -16.37 0.81
C ALA A 95 2.12 -15.32 0.81
N GLN A 96 2.26 -14.57 1.91
CA GLN A 96 3.17 -13.45 2.04
C GLN A 96 3.95 -13.55 3.34
N PHE A 97 5.23 -13.21 3.26
CA PHE A 97 6.11 -12.97 4.39
C PHE A 97 6.65 -11.54 4.29
N ASN A 98 6.54 -10.75 5.36
CA ASN A 98 7.15 -9.42 5.44
C ASN A 98 7.96 -9.30 6.73
N GLY A 99 9.12 -8.63 6.66
CA GLY A 99 9.91 -8.20 7.79
C GLY A 99 10.13 -6.69 7.71
N SER A 100 9.85 -5.98 8.78
CA SER A 100 10.04 -4.52 8.88
C SER A 100 10.82 -4.18 10.14
N GLN A 101 11.73 -3.22 10.04
CA GLN A 101 12.51 -2.73 11.17
C GLN A 101 12.40 -1.21 11.22
N PHE A 102 11.96 -0.66 12.34
CA PHE A 102 11.84 0.79 12.56
C PHE A 102 12.21 1.11 14.00
N SER A 103 12.48 2.39 14.28
CA SER A 103 12.67 2.86 15.65
C SER A 103 11.48 3.72 16.08
N ILE A 104 11.19 3.73 17.38
CA ILE A 104 10.23 4.62 18.00
C ILE A 104 10.90 5.32 19.19
N LEU A 105 10.47 6.55 19.48
CA LEU A 105 10.92 7.29 20.66
C LEU A 105 9.96 7.05 21.82
N ARG A 106 10.50 6.62 22.95
CA ARG A 106 9.76 6.44 24.22
C ARG A 106 10.53 7.14 25.33
N GLU A 107 9.95 8.19 25.90
CA GLU A 107 10.59 8.96 26.99
C GLU A 107 12.05 9.37 26.67
N ASP A 108 12.28 9.89 25.46
CA ASP A 108 13.60 10.25 24.92
C ASP A 108 14.58 9.07 24.65
N LEU A 109 14.13 7.83 24.83
CA LEU A 109 14.90 6.63 24.46
C LEU A 109 14.47 6.11 23.09
N ALA A 110 15.46 5.83 22.24
CA ALA A 110 15.23 5.14 20.98
C ALA A 110 15.05 3.64 21.24
N LEU A 111 13.87 3.14 20.89
CA LEU A 111 13.52 1.72 20.93
C LEU A 111 13.55 1.19 19.50
N GLU A 112 14.33 0.15 19.24
CA GLU A 112 14.32 -0.51 17.94
C GLU A 112 13.26 -1.62 17.95
N ARG A 113 12.41 -1.65 16.92
CA ARG A 113 11.33 -2.62 16.77
C ARG A 113 11.54 -3.39 15.47
N THR A 114 11.39 -4.70 15.56
CA THR A 114 11.37 -5.61 14.42
C THR A 114 10.01 -6.29 14.36
N LEU A 115 9.32 -6.16 13.23
CA LEU A 115 8.00 -6.71 12.98
C LEU A 115 8.09 -7.75 11.87
N MET A 116 7.77 -8.99 12.18
CA MET A 116 7.68 -10.09 11.22
C MET A 116 6.21 -10.44 10.98
N GLU A 117 5.83 -10.72 9.74
CA GLU A 117 4.45 -11.04 9.33
C GLU A 117 4.46 -12.29 8.45
N LEU A 118 3.53 -13.20 8.72
CA LEU A 118 3.16 -14.29 7.81
C LEU A 118 1.65 -14.21 7.56
N SER A 119 1.27 -13.96 6.31
CA SER A 119 -0.12 -13.74 5.93
C SER A 119 -0.53 -14.48 4.66
N GLY A 120 -1.83 -14.71 4.50
CA GLY A 120 -2.43 -15.33 3.33
C GLY A 120 -3.75 -14.66 2.95
N GLY A 121 -4.10 -14.70 1.67
CA GLY A 121 -5.34 -14.08 1.21
C GLY A 121 -5.44 -13.95 -0.30
N GLY A 122 -6.01 -12.85 -0.77
CA GLY A 122 -6.34 -12.64 -2.17
C GLY A 122 -5.71 -11.40 -2.79
N ARG A 123 -5.38 -11.49 -4.08
CA ARG A 123 -5.02 -10.35 -4.93
C ARG A 123 -5.93 -10.29 -6.14
N VAL A 124 -6.41 -9.08 -6.45
CA VAL A 124 -7.15 -8.77 -7.67
C VAL A 124 -6.31 -7.86 -8.55
N LEU A 125 -6.15 -8.20 -9.82
CA LEU A 125 -5.39 -7.44 -10.82
C LEU A 125 -6.32 -6.86 -11.89
N PHE A 126 -6.31 -5.54 -12.01
CA PHE A 126 -7.03 -4.76 -13.01
C PHE A 126 -6.08 -4.31 -14.14
N PRO A 127 -6.25 -4.79 -15.39
CA PRO A 127 -5.42 -4.35 -16.50
C PRO A 127 -5.79 -2.92 -16.93
N LEU A 128 -4.84 -1.98 -16.84
CA LEU A 128 -4.98 -0.63 -17.42
C LEU A 128 -4.58 -0.61 -18.89
N THR A 129 -3.50 -1.30 -19.22
CA THR A 129 -3.00 -1.51 -20.60
C THR A 129 -2.48 -2.95 -20.73
N SER A 130 -1.92 -3.32 -21.89
CA SER A 130 -1.28 -4.62 -22.09
C SER A 130 -0.13 -4.86 -21.09
N ASN A 131 0.59 -3.80 -20.72
CA ASN A 131 1.79 -3.85 -19.89
C ASN A 131 1.61 -3.20 -18.52
N LEU A 132 0.55 -2.43 -18.28
CA LEU A 132 0.32 -1.73 -17.00
C LEU A 132 -0.91 -2.29 -16.29
N ARG A 133 -0.78 -2.54 -14.98
CA ARG A 133 -1.85 -3.11 -14.15
C ARG A 133 -1.91 -2.41 -12.80
N LEU A 134 -3.11 -2.25 -12.30
CA LEU A 134 -3.36 -1.97 -10.88
C LEU A 134 -3.67 -3.28 -10.17
N TYR A 135 -3.38 -3.33 -8.88
CA TYR A 135 -3.82 -4.43 -8.04
C TYR A 135 -4.20 -3.99 -6.65
N ALA A 136 -5.03 -4.81 -6.02
CA ALA A 136 -5.41 -4.71 -4.63
C ALA A 136 -5.22 -6.06 -3.94
N ASP A 137 -4.65 -6.03 -2.74
CA ASP A 137 -4.45 -7.20 -1.89
C ASP A 137 -5.28 -7.08 -0.62
N ALA A 138 -5.80 -8.20 -0.13
CA ALA A 138 -6.42 -8.34 1.17
C ALA A 138 -5.96 -9.67 1.79
N LEU A 139 -5.23 -9.59 2.90
CA LEU A 139 -4.55 -10.72 3.54
C LEU A 139 -4.90 -10.75 5.04
N LEU A 140 -4.97 -11.95 5.60
CA LEU A 140 -5.05 -12.20 7.03
C LEU A 140 -3.82 -12.99 7.47
N GLY A 141 -3.28 -12.68 8.63
CA GLY A 141 -2.02 -13.26 9.06
C GLY A 141 -1.75 -13.20 10.54
N LEU A 142 -0.52 -13.58 10.86
CA LEU A 142 0.07 -13.52 12.18
C LEU A 142 1.28 -12.59 12.13
N SER A 143 1.46 -11.80 13.18
CA SER A 143 2.53 -10.82 13.32
C SER A 143 3.27 -11.01 14.64
N TRP A 144 4.60 -10.98 14.59
CA TRP A 144 5.50 -11.06 15.74
C TRP A 144 6.25 -9.74 15.87
N LEU A 145 6.26 -9.17 17.07
CA LEU A 145 6.93 -7.91 17.36
C LEU A 145 8.04 -8.15 18.38
N THR A 146 9.27 -7.86 17.97
CA THR A 146 10.45 -7.89 18.84
C THR A 146 10.89 -6.46 19.10
N SER A 147 11.25 -6.16 20.34
CA SER A 147 11.66 -4.82 20.78
C SER A 147 13.02 -4.91 21.42
N GLU A 148 13.93 -4.02 21.04
CA GLU A 148 15.25 -3.89 21.63
C GLU A 148 15.37 -2.50 22.27
N GLU A 149 15.48 -2.48 23.61
CA GLU A 149 15.78 -1.27 24.38
C GLU A 149 17.27 -1.26 24.74
N ARG A 150 17.94 -0.11 24.62
CA ARG A 150 19.26 0.06 25.25
C ARG A 150 19.08 0.57 26.67
N SER A 151 19.49 -0.23 27.64
CA SER A 151 19.56 0.19 29.04
C SER A 151 20.47 1.42 29.21
N MET A 152 20.36 2.13 30.34
CA MET A 152 21.26 3.25 30.69
C MET A 152 22.75 2.85 30.69
N SER A 153 23.05 1.55 30.83
CA SER A 153 24.42 1.00 30.77
C SER A 153 24.91 0.69 29.35
N GLY A 154 24.10 0.98 28.32
CA GLY A 154 24.38 0.65 26.92
C GLY A 154 24.17 -0.83 26.55
N ARG A 155 23.75 -1.69 27.48
CA ARG A 155 23.42 -3.09 27.20
C ARG A 155 22.05 -3.20 26.53
N PRO A 156 21.91 -4.01 25.47
CA PRO A 156 20.61 -4.28 24.86
C PRO A 156 19.77 -5.16 25.78
N VAL A 157 18.50 -4.80 25.92
CA VAL A 157 17.45 -5.51 26.62
C VAL A 157 16.41 -5.87 25.57
N PHE A 158 16.27 -7.16 25.29
CA PHE A 158 15.31 -7.66 24.32
C PHE A 158 14.00 -7.96 25.05
N VAL A 159 12.92 -7.35 24.56
CA VAL A 159 11.54 -7.66 24.94
C VAL A 159 10.88 -8.21 23.68
N GLU A 160 10.78 -9.53 23.62
CA GLU A 160 10.13 -10.25 22.52
C GLU A 160 8.71 -10.61 22.91
N ASP A 161 7.74 -10.26 22.06
CA ASP A 161 6.39 -10.80 22.20
C ASP A 161 6.41 -12.28 21.83
N VAL A 162 6.14 -13.13 22.83
CA VAL A 162 6.15 -14.59 22.65
C VAL A 162 4.92 -15.06 21.87
N GLU A 163 3.84 -14.28 21.87
CA GLU A 163 2.57 -14.66 21.26
C GLU A 163 2.33 -13.90 19.94
N PRO A 164 2.10 -14.61 18.82
CA PRO A 164 1.75 -13.95 17.56
C PRO A 164 0.41 -13.24 17.67
N ARG A 165 0.34 -12.04 17.11
CA ARG A 165 -0.88 -11.25 17.02
C ARG A 165 -1.57 -11.47 15.69
N MET A 166 -2.90 -11.58 15.68
CA MET A 166 -3.63 -11.60 14.43
C MET A 166 -3.53 -10.24 13.73
N SER A 167 -3.39 -10.27 12.41
CA SER A 167 -3.29 -9.07 11.61
C SER A 167 -4.08 -9.15 10.31
N PHE A 168 -4.49 -7.98 9.82
CA PHE A 168 -5.10 -7.79 8.52
C PHE A 168 -4.24 -6.84 7.70
N THR A 169 -3.85 -7.26 6.50
CA THR A 169 -3.04 -6.47 5.58
C THR A 169 -3.84 -6.15 4.33
N SER A 170 -3.94 -4.86 4.01
CA SER A 170 -4.48 -4.40 2.73
C SER A 170 -3.39 -3.70 1.92
N ALA A 171 -3.37 -3.86 0.61
CA ALA A 171 -2.41 -3.14 -0.23
C ALA A 171 -3.03 -2.69 -1.54
N LEU A 172 -2.52 -1.58 -2.06
CA LEU A 172 -2.79 -1.08 -3.40
C LEU A 172 -1.47 -0.88 -4.13
N GLY A 173 -1.40 -1.32 -5.38
CA GLY A 173 -0.17 -1.19 -6.15
C GLY A 173 -0.37 -1.09 -7.64
N ILE A 174 0.72 -0.75 -8.31
CA ILE A 174 0.84 -0.67 -9.77
C ILE A 174 1.98 -1.57 -10.22
N GLN A 175 1.79 -2.28 -11.33
CA GLN A 175 2.79 -3.16 -11.94
C GLN A 175 2.93 -2.82 -13.43
N PHE A 176 4.17 -2.60 -13.84
CA PHE A 176 4.59 -2.54 -15.24
C PHE A 176 5.25 -3.87 -15.64
N ARG A 177 4.81 -4.42 -16.75
CA ARG A 177 5.24 -5.71 -17.29
C ARG A 177 6.11 -5.47 -18.53
N PRO A 178 7.44 -5.33 -18.38
CA PRO A 178 8.33 -5.19 -19.53
C PRO A 178 8.44 -6.48 -20.34
N LEU A 179 8.28 -7.65 -19.70
CA LEU A 179 8.36 -8.98 -20.33
C LEU A 179 7.19 -9.85 -19.87
N ILE A 180 6.80 -10.86 -20.64
CA ILE A 180 5.63 -11.70 -20.33
C ILE A 180 5.75 -12.36 -18.94
N PHE A 181 6.96 -12.75 -18.55
CA PHE A 181 7.30 -13.44 -17.30
C PHE A 181 7.82 -12.52 -16.19
N LEU A 182 8.01 -11.21 -16.44
CA LEU A 182 8.62 -10.28 -15.48
C LEU A 182 7.77 -9.03 -15.32
N SER A 183 7.57 -8.58 -14.08
CA SER A 183 6.94 -7.30 -13.78
C SER A 183 7.72 -6.57 -12.71
N VAL A 184 7.72 -5.24 -12.78
CA VAL A 184 8.26 -4.33 -11.78
C VAL A 184 7.14 -3.42 -11.31
N GLY A 185 7.12 -3.06 -10.04
CA GLY A 185 5.99 -2.32 -9.49
C GLY A 185 6.32 -1.51 -8.26
N ALA A 186 5.30 -0.82 -7.78
CA ALA A 186 5.28 -0.16 -6.50
C ALA A 186 3.95 -0.47 -5.81
N LYS A 187 3.96 -0.60 -4.49
CA LYS A 187 2.75 -0.73 -3.68
C LYS A 187 2.83 0.03 -2.38
N THR A 188 1.67 0.40 -1.89
CA THR A 188 1.45 0.89 -0.54
C THR A 188 0.63 -0.15 0.20
N SER A 189 1.10 -0.60 1.36
CA SER A 189 0.37 -1.56 2.21
C SER A 189 0.09 -0.99 3.59
N PHE A 190 -1.07 -1.34 4.14
CA PHE A 190 -1.53 -1.02 5.47
C PHE A 190 -1.72 -2.32 6.23
N LEU A 191 -0.94 -2.50 7.29
CA LEU A 191 -1.09 -3.56 8.27
C LEU A 191 -1.91 -3.03 9.45
N PHE A 192 -2.92 -3.79 9.86
CA PHE A 192 -3.73 -3.54 11.04
C PHE A 192 -3.58 -4.72 12.01
N LEU A 193 -3.23 -4.46 13.25
CA LEU A 193 -3.27 -5.47 14.31
C LEU A 193 -4.72 -5.59 14.80
N LEU A 194 -5.21 -6.83 15.00
CA LEU A 194 -6.62 -7.09 15.29
C LEU A 194 -6.90 -7.33 16.78
N ASP A 195 -5.89 -7.69 17.56
CA ASP A 195 -6.01 -7.94 18.99
C ASP A 195 -5.11 -6.98 19.78
N ASP A 196 -5.63 -5.77 19.97
CA ASP A 196 -4.93 -4.67 20.66
C ASP A 196 -5.41 -4.53 22.12
N SER A 197 -6.25 -5.46 22.60
CA SER A 197 -7.00 -5.31 23.85
C SER A 197 -6.15 -5.30 25.12
N TYR A 198 -4.90 -5.76 25.04
CA TYR A 198 -3.96 -5.83 26.16
C TYR A 198 -2.80 -4.84 26.06
N LEU A 199 -2.79 -3.98 25.05
CA LEU A 199 -1.64 -3.13 24.79
C LEU A 199 -1.69 -1.86 25.65
N PRO A 200 -0.54 -1.40 26.17
CA PRO A 200 -0.42 -0.02 26.58
C PRO A 200 -0.89 0.89 25.44
N ALA A 201 -1.52 2.02 25.75
CA ALA A 201 -1.97 3.00 24.76
C ALA A 201 -0.86 3.57 23.85
N GLU A 202 0.39 3.15 24.08
CA GLU A 202 1.63 3.56 23.43
C GLU A 202 2.09 2.58 22.34
N ASP A 203 1.42 1.45 22.14
CA ASP A 203 1.81 0.47 21.11
C ASP A 203 1.29 0.83 19.71
N ILE A 204 2.03 0.38 18.70
CA ILE A 204 1.68 0.55 17.30
C ILE A 204 0.34 -0.14 16.98
N SER A 205 -0.57 0.58 16.33
CA SER A 205 -1.82 -0.01 15.84
C SER A 205 -1.66 -0.71 14.49
N GLY A 206 -0.50 -0.53 13.85
CA GLY A 206 -0.26 -0.99 12.51
C GLY A 206 1.00 -0.43 11.86
N CYS A 207 1.11 -0.66 10.56
CA CYS A 207 2.23 -0.18 9.75
C CYS A 207 1.78 0.26 8.36
N LEU A 208 2.35 1.36 7.88
CA LEU A 208 2.30 1.79 6.49
C LEU A 208 3.63 1.47 5.79
N ASN A 209 3.59 0.66 4.73
CA ASN A 209 4.78 0.41 3.91
C ASN A 209 4.64 1.05 2.53
N ILE A 210 5.76 1.57 2.00
CA ILE A 210 5.91 1.98 0.61
C ILE A 210 7.02 1.11 0.00
N LEU A 211 6.63 0.24 -0.94
CA LEU A 211 7.46 -0.87 -1.39
C LEU A 211 7.64 -0.82 -2.91
N GLY A 212 8.88 -1.00 -3.37
CA GLY A 212 9.17 -1.45 -4.73
C GLY A 212 9.00 -2.97 -4.82
N SER A 213 8.59 -3.47 -5.99
CA SER A 213 8.41 -4.91 -6.20
C SER A 213 8.99 -5.41 -7.52
N VAL A 214 9.47 -6.65 -7.51
CA VAL A 214 9.85 -7.41 -8.70
C VAL A 214 9.10 -8.74 -8.67
N THR A 215 8.33 -9.03 -9.71
CA THR A 215 7.45 -10.19 -9.81
C THR A 215 7.80 -11.06 -11.01
N LEU A 216 7.98 -12.35 -10.78
CA LEU A 216 8.09 -13.37 -11.81
C LEU A 216 6.76 -14.10 -11.99
N HIS A 217 6.42 -14.40 -13.25
CA HIS A 217 5.19 -15.09 -13.64
C HIS A 217 5.55 -16.37 -14.39
N PHE A 218 4.97 -17.50 -13.96
CA PHE A 218 5.23 -18.82 -14.54
C PHE A 218 3.91 -19.56 -14.83
#